data_AF-A0A5B8VUL6-F1
#
_entry.id   AF-A0A5B8VUL6-F1
#
_cell.length_a   1.000
_cell.length_b   1.000
_cell.length_c   1.000
_cell.angle_alpha   90.00
_cell.angle_beta   90.00
_cell.angle_gamma   90.00
#
_symmetry.space_group_name_H-M   'P 1'
#
loop_
_entity.id
_entity.type
_entity.pdbx_description
1 polymer ?
#
loop_
_entity_poly.entity_id
_entity_poly.type
_entity_poly.pdbx_seq_one_letter_code
_entity_poly.pdbx_strand_id
1 'polypeptide(L)'
;MPAFTKIIAICLLTLSACSSSPRKNPAKNQHKKVLAAHEYINTRLSGTGKIPREVFIVDSTAAVFTILDTTEIQKRHKASTDEEFYAGADDQVFYTSEARTFLKKQPVKIIELDPAYKYLEFKQANGVVHRIKLDTVAFISNLYFFNPQKQSHNVDMLDVEAEYKKYFGK
;
A
#
# COMPACT_ATOMS: atom_id res chain seq x y z
N MET A 1 50.22 63.72 22.57
CA MET A 1 49.52 63.88 23.87
C MET A 1 48.02 63.98 23.59
N PRO A 2 47.17 63.35 24.42
CA PRO A 2 46.30 62.20 24.12
C PRO A 2 44.86 62.60 23.74
N ALA A 3 43.90 61.75 23.36
CA ALA A 3 43.82 60.38 22.85
C ALA A 3 42.37 60.21 22.33
N PHE A 4 42.20 59.47 21.22
CA PHE A 4 40.89 59.13 20.67
C PHE A 4 40.19 58.05 21.52
N THR A 5 39.04 58.39 22.08
CA THR A 5 38.17 57.47 22.82
C THR A 5 37.44 56.54 21.84
N LYS A 6 37.78 55.25 21.85
CA LYS A 6 37.02 54.20 21.16
C LYS A 6 35.92 53.69 22.10
N ILE A 7 34.66 53.87 21.72
CA ILE A 7 33.51 53.27 22.40
C ILE A 7 33.45 51.79 22.01
N ILE A 8 33.70 50.91 22.98
CA ILE A 8 33.55 49.46 22.84
C ILE A 8 32.07 49.13 23.09
N ALA A 9 31.39 48.63 22.06
CA ALA A 9 30.05 48.08 22.17
C ALA A 9 30.10 46.75 22.94
N ILE A 10 29.44 46.70 24.09
CA ILE A 10 29.25 45.49 24.89
C ILE A 10 28.09 44.70 24.28
N CYS A 11 28.40 43.63 23.55
CA CYS A 11 27.41 42.62 23.16
C CYS A 11 26.95 41.83 24.38
N LEU A 12 25.72 42.10 24.82
CA LEU A 12 24.97 41.26 25.77
C LEU A 12 24.64 39.92 25.10
N LEU A 13 25.38 38.87 25.47
CA LEU A 13 25.04 37.48 25.21
C LEU A 13 23.84 37.09 26.09
N THR A 14 22.63 37.19 25.54
CA THR A 14 21.45 36.53 26.14
C THR A 14 21.52 35.04 25.81
N LEU A 15 21.96 34.24 26.78
CA LEU A 15 21.77 32.79 26.78
C LEU A 15 20.28 32.50 26.99
N SER A 16 19.51 32.43 25.90
CA SER A 16 18.22 31.76 25.91
C SER A 16 18.47 30.26 25.98
N ALA A 17 18.39 29.71 27.19
CA ALA A 17 18.27 28.27 27.38
C ALA A 17 16.94 27.82 26.78
N CYS A 18 16.96 27.33 25.53
CA CYS A 18 15.86 26.55 25.00
C CYS A 18 15.74 25.28 25.84
N SER A 19 14.71 25.20 26.69
CA SER A 19 14.32 23.94 27.29
C SER A 19 13.90 22.99 26.18
N SER A 20 14.71 21.97 25.92
CA SER A 20 14.36 20.89 25.01
C SER A 20 13.24 20.06 25.65
N SER A 21 12.00 20.47 25.40
CA SER A 21 10.85 19.57 25.55
C SER A 21 11.16 18.28 24.76
N PRO A 22 11.03 17.08 25.34
CA PRO A 22 11.30 15.85 24.62
C PRO A 22 10.32 15.75 23.44
N ARG A 23 10.82 16.04 22.24
CA ARG A 23 10.11 15.80 20.98
C ARG A 23 9.70 14.33 20.99
N LYS A 24 8.40 14.06 21.14
CA LYS A 24 7.82 12.76 20.88
C LYS A 24 8.19 12.40 19.44
N ASN A 25 9.08 11.43 19.30
CA ASN A 25 9.65 11.05 18.02
C ASN A 25 8.52 10.48 17.12
N PRO A 26 8.08 11.18 16.06
CA PRO A 26 6.92 10.78 15.26
C PRO A 26 7.12 9.40 14.60
N ALA A 27 8.37 9.03 14.32
CA ALA A 27 8.75 7.73 13.78
C ALA A 27 8.34 6.54 14.67
N LYS A 28 8.42 6.67 16.01
CA LYS A 28 8.02 5.59 16.94
C LYS A 28 6.50 5.38 16.98
N ASN A 29 5.72 6.43 16.71
CA ASN A 29 4.25 6.35 16.69
C ASN A 29 3.72 5.84 15.34
N GLN A 30 4.41 6.14 14.23
CA GLN A 30 4.10 5.58 12.91
C GLN A 30 4.38 4.07 12.89
N HIS A 31 5.54 3.65 13.40
CA HIS A 31 5.92 2.23 13.46
C HIS A 31 4.92 1.36 14.25
N LYS A 32 4.33 1.90 15.33
CA LYS A 32 3.28 1.21 16.11
C LYS A 32 1.94 1.12 15.38
N LYS A 33 1.57 2.13 14.59
CA LYS A 33 0.33 2.12 13.79
C LYS A 33 0.44 1.17 12.60
N VAL A 34 1.60 1.12 11.95
CA VAL A 34 1.89 0.19 10.84
C VAL A 34 1.93 -1.26 11.33
N LEU A 35 2.51 -1.53 12.51
CA LEU A 35 2.45 -2.85 13.16
C LEU A 35 1.01 -3.27 13.45
N ALA A 36 0.17 -2.36 13.98
CA ALA A 36 -1.24 -2.65 14.25
C ALA A 36 -2.07 -2.86 12.97
N ALA A 37 -1.75 -2.16 11.88
CA ALA A 37 -2.38 -2.36 10.57
C ALA A 37 -1.94 -3.69 9.92
N HIS A 38 -0.66 -4.05 10.01
CA HIS A 38 -0.16 -5.36 9.62
C HIS A 38 -0.78 -6.49 10.43
N GLU A 39 -0.92 -6.31 11.74
CA GLU A 39 -1.57 -7.27 12.63
C GLU A 39 -3.07 -7.40 12.30
N TYR A 40 -3.75 -6.32 11.94
CA TYR A 40 -5.15 -6.34 11.45
C TYR A 40 -5.30 -7.13 10.13
N ILE A 41 -4.36 -6.96 9.19
CA ILE A 41 -4.36 -7.71 7.92
C ILE A 41 -4.07 -9.20 8.19
N ASN A 42 -3.10 -9.51 9.04
CA ASN A 42 -2.72 -10.88 9.38
C ASN A 42 -3.84 -11.63 10.14
N THR A 43 -4.49 -10.98 11.11
CA THR A 43 -5.52 -11.62 11.96
C THR A 43 -6.82 -11.94 11.24
N ARG A 44 -7.14 -11.27 10.12
CA ARG A 44 -8.30 -11.61 9.27
C ARG A 44 -8.01 -12.66 8.19
N LEU A 45 -6.74 -12.87 7.83
CA LEU A 45 -6.34 -13.73 6.71
C LEU A 45 -5.69 -15.05 7.15
N SER A 46 -5.31 -15.19 8.43
CA SER A 46 -4.77 -16.45 8.97
C SER A 46 -5.85 -17.50 9.21
N GLY A 47 -6.32 -18.11 8.12
CA GLY A 47 -7.05 -19.38 8.14
C GLY A 47 -6.11 -20.55 8.34
N THR A 48 -6.46 -21.43 9.28
CA THR A 48 -5.73 -22.63 9.70
C THR A 48 -5.31 -23.55 8.54
N GLY A 49 -4.03 -23.94 8.53
CA GLY A 49 -3.49 -25.18 7.95
C GLY A 49 -4.16 -25.76 6.71
N LYS A 50 -4.26 -24.99 5.61
CA LYS A 50 -4.71 -25.51 4.31
C LYS A 50 -3.53 -25.65 3.36
N ILE A 51 -3.48 -26.77 2.64
CA ILE A 51 -2.60 -27.00 1.50
C ILE A 51 -2.64 -25.74 0.62
N PRO A 52 -1.49 -25.13 0.25
CA PRO A 52 -1.49 -23.94 -0.56
C PRO A 52 -2.20 -24.25 -1.88
N ARG A 53 -3.35 -23.61 -2.10
CA ARG A 53 -4.00 -23.69 -3.40
C ARG A 53 -3.15 -22.88 -4.36
N GLU A 54 -2.61 -23.50 -5.38
CA GLU A 54 -1.67 -22.81 -6.26
C GLU A 54 -2.37 -21.73 -7.09
N VAL A 55 -3.64 -21.94 -7.47
CA VAL A 55 -4.37 -21.06 -8.40
C VAL A 55 -5.73 -20.67 -7.83
N PHE A 56 -6.05 -19.38 -7.89
CA PHE A 56 -7.40 -18.87 -7.71
C PHE A 56 -8.00 -18.47 -9.06
N ILE A 57 -9.20 -18.94 -9.36
CA ILE A 57 -9.86 -18.71 -10.65
C ILE A 57 -11.01 -17.72 -10.46
N VAL A 58 -11.06 -16.72 -11.34
CA VAL A 58 -12.13 -15.74 -11.47
C VAL A 58 -12.73 -15.86 -12.86
N ASP A 59 -14.00 -16.22 -12.92
CA ASP A 59 -14.75 -16.49 -14.15
C ASP A 59 -16.01 -15.60 -14.29
N SER A 60 -16.16 -14.63 -13.39
CA SER A 60 -17.29 -13.70 -13.35
C SER A 60 -16.80 -12.28 -13.11
N THR A 61 -17.62 -11.30 -13.51
CA THR A 61 -17.29 -9.88 -13.39
C THR A 61 -16.97 -9.51 -11.94
N ALA A 62 -15.76 -9.00 -11.70
CA ALA A 62 -15.26 -8.71 -10.37
C ALA A 62 -14.16 -7.64 -10.36
N ALA A 63 -13.99 -7.04 -9.19
CA ALA A 63 -12.82 -6.30 -8.79
C ALA A 63 -12.06 -7.16 -7.76
N VAL A 64 -10.81 -7.50 -8.04
CA VAL A 64 -10.01 -8.43 -7.24
C VAL A 64 -8.86 -7.69 -6.60
N PHE A 65 -8.88 -7.56 -5.28
CA PHE A 65 -7.74 -7.08 -4.51
C PHE A 65 -6.80 -8.25 -4.23
N THR A 66 -5.52 -8.04 -4.45
CA THR A 66 -4.46 -8.98 -4.08
C THR A 66 -3.49 -8.30 -3.13
N ILE A 67 -2.92 -9.09 -2.23
CA ILE A 67 -1.80 -8.68 -1.40
C ILE A 67 -0.72 -9.75 -1.51
N LEU A 68 0.54 -9.32 -1.50
CA LEU A 68 1.67 -10.24 -1.44
C LEU A 68 1.66 -11.05 -0.14
N ASP A 69 2.21 -12.25 -0.19
CA ASP A 69 2.47 -13.00 1.03
C ASP A 69 3.57 -12.32 1.88
N THR A 70 3.55 -12.64 3.17
CA THR A 70 4.47 -12.04 4.15
C THR A 70 5.95 -12.27 3.81
N THR A 71 6.30 -13.38 3.15
CA THR A 71 7.67 -13.68 2.75
C THR A 71 8.13 -12.70 1.66
N GLU A 72 7.31 -12.48 0.64
CA GLU A 72 7.62 -11.52 -0.42
C GLU A 72 7.60 -10.07 0.08
N ILE A 73 6.71 -9.73 1.03
CA ILE A 73 6.73 -8.40 1.69
C ILE A 73 8.04 -8.20 2.44
N GLN A 74 8.48 -9.17 3.25
CA GLN A 74 9.75 -9.08 3.99
C GLN A 74 10.97 -9.01 3.07
N LYS A 75 10.94 -9.72 1.95
CA LYS A 75 12.00 -9.66 0.94
C LYS A 75 12.09 -8.27 0.32
N ARG A 76 10.96 -7.63 0.04
CA ARG A 76 10.94 -6.23 -0.45
C ARG A 76 11.42 -5.26 0.59
N HIS A 77 11.00 -5.42 1.85
CA HIS A 77 11.50 -4.61 2.96
C HIS A 77 13.03 -4.67 3.07
N LYS A 78 13.62 -5.86 2.95
CA LYS A 78 15.07 -6.04 2.96
C LYS A 78 15.79 -5.48 1.73
N ALA A 79 15.07 -5.21 0.63
CA ALA A 79 15.63 -4.73 -0.62
C ALA A 79 15.59 -3.20 -0.76
N SER A 80 14.99 -2.48 0.19
CA SER A 80 14.86 -1.03 0.23
C SER A 80 15.31 -0.46 1.57
N THR A 81 15.46 0.86 1.67
CA THR A 81 15.59 1.49 2.99
C THR A 81 14.27 1.40 3.77
N ASP A 82 14.34 1.50 5.11
CA ASP A 82 13.14 1.54 5.95
C ASP A 82 12.21 2.69 5.55
N GLU A 83 12.77 3.88 5.31
CA GLU A 83 12.01 5.07 4.93
C GLU A 83 11.26 4.87 3.61
N GLU A 84 11.93 4.40 2.56
CA GLU A 84 11.30 4.12 1.26
C GLU A 84 10.23 3.04 1.38
N PHE A 85 10.51 1.97 2.13
CA PHE A 85 9.57 0.87 2.31
C PHE A 85 8.29 1.35 2.98
N TYR A 86 8.41 2.06 4.11
CA TYR A 86 7.26 2.49 4.88
C TYR A 86 6.49 3.62 4.20
N ALA A 87 7.18 4.54 3.50
CA ALA A 87 6.50 5.56 2.69
C ALA A 87 5.64 4.91 1.58
N GLY A 88 6.23 3.99 0.81
CA GLY A 88 5.50 3.28 -0.24
C GLY A 88 4.37 2.40 0.30
N ALA A 89 4.56 1.76 1.46
CA ALA A 89 3.52 0.96 2.11
C ALA A 89 2.34 1.82 2.58
N ASP A 90 2.59 2.99 3.16
CA ASP A 90 1.55 3.92 3.62
C ASP A 90 0.70 4.42 2.44
N ASP A 91 1.33 4.81 1.33
CA ASP A 91 0.63 5.21 0.10
C ASP A 91 -0.25 4.08 -0.43
N GLN A 92 0.30 2.86 -0.53
CA GLN A 92 -0.44 1.69 -0.98
C GLN A 92 -1.68 1.41 -0.12
N VAL A 93 -1.55 1.51 1.20
CA VAL A 93 -2.68 1.33 2.14
C VAL A 93 -3.75 2.40 1.90
N PHE A 94 -3.34 3.66 1.75
CA PHE A 94 -4.25 4.77 1.49
C PHE A 94 -5.06 4.55 0.19
N TYR A 95 -4.38 4.35 -0.94
CA TYR A 95 -5.05 4.20 -2.24
C TYR A 95 -5.88 2.91 -2.33
N THR A 96 -5.44 1.82 -1.68
CA THR A 96 -6.25 0.59 -1.58
C THR A 96 -7.54 0.84 -0.79
N SER A 97 -7.48 1.63 0.28
CA SER A 97 -8.65 1.99 1.09
C SER A 97 -9.63 2.87 0.30
N GLU A 98 -9.13 3.88 -0.40
CA GLU A 98 -9.95 4.75 -1.25
C GLU A 98 -10.61 3.97 -2.39
N ALA A 99 -9.85 3.11 -3.08
CA ALA A 99 -10.36 2.21 -4.11
C ALA A 99 -11.47 1.30 -3.57
N ARG A 100 -11.27 0.70 -2.40
CA ARG A 100 -12.29 -0.15 -1.77
C ARG A 100 -13.54 0.65 -1.39
N THR A 101 -13.38 1.89 -0.92
CA THR A 101 -14.49 2.78 -0.58
C THR A 101 -15.32 3.17 -1.81
N PHE A 102 -14.66 3.47 -2.93
CA PHE A 102 -15.32 3.73 -4.19
C PHE A 102 -16.07 2.49 -4.70
N LEU A 103 -15.39 1.34 -4.79
CA LEU A 103 -15.95 0.11 -5.37
C LEU A 103 -17.15 -0.44 -4.59
N LYS A 104 -17.21 -0.22 -3.26
CA LYS A 104 -18.38 -0.60 -2.43
C LYS A 104 -19.67 0.07 -2.86
N LYS A 105 -19.59 1.20 -3.57
CA LYS A 105 -20.75 1.94 -4.10
C LYS A 105 -21.13 1.50 -5.51
N GLN A 106 -20.33 0.62 -6.13
CA GLN A 106 -20.50 0.20 -7.51
C GLN A 106 -21.14 -1.19 -7.60
N PRO A 107 -21.88 -1.50 -8.68
CA PRO A 107 -22.47 -2.83 -8.91
C PRO A 107 -21.40 -3.80 -9.45
N VAL A 108 -20.38 -4.08 -8.64
CA VAL A 108 -19.30 -5.03 -8.96
C VAL A 108 -18.99 -5.90 -7.74
N LYS A 109 -18.77 -7.19 -7.96
CA LYS A 109 -18.33 -8.10 -6.91
C LYS A 109 -16.90 -7.74 -6.51
N ILE A 110 -16.66 -7.50 -5.22
CA ILE A 110 -15.31 -7.33 -4.67
C ILE A 110 -14.82 -8.68 -4.17
N ILE A 111 -13.62 -9.07 -4.58
CA ILE A 111 -12.94 -10.28 -4.13
C ILE A 111 -11.66 -9.88 -3.41
N GLU A 112 -11.52 -10.32 -2.17
CA GLU A 112 -10.28 -10.24 -1.41
C GLU A 112 -9.53 -11.56 -1.60
N LEU A 113 -8.42 -11.53 -2.34
CA LEU A 113 -7.64 -12.74 -2.59
C LEU A 113 -6.77 -13.07 -1.38
N ASP A 114 -6.82 -14.35 -0.97
CA ASP A 114 -5.92 -14.88 0.05
C ASP A 114 -4.47 -14.85 -0.46
N PRO A 115 -3.50 -14.28 0.29
CA PRO A 115 -2.10 -14.24 -0.11
C PRO A 115 -1.45 -15.63 -0.26
N ALA A 116 -2.09 -16.71 0.21
CA ALA A 116 -1.59 -18.08 0.05
C ALA A 116 -1.65 -18.61 -1.40
N TYR A 117 -2.40 -17.94 -2.30
CA TYR A 117 -2.42 -18.31 -3.72
C TYR A 117 -1.13 -17.86 -4.42
N LYS A 118 -0.58 -18.71 -5.30
CA LYS A 118 0.59 -18.36 -6.13
C LYS A 118 0.18 -17.67 -7.43
N TYR A 119 -0.97 -18.06 -7.97
CA TYR A 119 -1.49 -17.58 -9.24
C TYR A 119 -2.93 -17.10 -9.11
N LEU A 120 -3.23 -16.04 -9.86
CA LEU A 120 -4.58 -15.56 -10.12
C LEU A 120 -4.89 -15.75 -11.60
N GLU A 121 -6.00 -16.42 -11.89
CA GLU A 121 -6.47 -16.64 -13.25
C GLU A 121 -7.81 -15.96 -13.50
N PHE A 122 -7.88 -15.32 -14.66
CA PHE A 122 -9.10 -14.74 -15.20
C PHE A 122 -9.54 -15.54 -16.42
N LYS A 123 -10.67 -16.22 -16.31
CA LYS A 123 -11.21 -17.08 -17.37
C LYS A 123 -12.31 -16.35 -18.13
N GLN A 124 -12.03 -15.99 -19.38
CA GLN A 124 -12.99 -15.37 -20.28
C GLN A 124 -14.07 -16.37 -20.75
N ALA A 125 -15.22 -15.84 -21.18
CA ALA A 125 -16.33 -16.62 -21.69
C ALA A 125 -15.98 -17.42 -22.97
N ASN A 126 -15.01 -16.93 -23.75
CA ASN A 126 -14.48 -17.61 -24.94
C ASN A 126 -13.43 -18.70 -24.61
N GLY A 127 -13.14 -18.95 -23.33
CA GLY A 127 -12.16 -19.94 -22.88
C GLY A 127 -10.72 -19.43 -22.76
N VAL A 128 -10.42 -18.18 -23.16
CA VAL A 128 -9.10 -17.57 -22.96
C VAL A 128 -8.83 -17.37 -21.47
N VAL A 129 -7.61 -17.70 -21.04
CA VAL A 129 -7.16 -17.54 -19.65
C VAL A 129 -6.04 -16.52 -19.59
N HIS A 130 -6.20 -15.50 -18.73
CA HIS A 130 -5.13 -14.59 -18.35
C HIS A 130 -4.64 -14.96 -16.95
N ARG A 131 -3.40 -15.45 -16.85
CA ARG A 131 -2.78 -15.88 -15.59
C ARG A 131 -1.76 -14.84 -15.12
N ILE A 132 -1.82 -14.53 -13.82
CA ILE A 132 -0.90 -13.63 -13.13
C ILE A 132 -0.16 -14.43 -12.07
N LYS A 133 1.17 -14.33 -12.05
CA LYS A 133 2.01 -14.89 -10.99
C LYS A 133 2.17 -13.83 -9.89
N LEU A 134 1.61 -14.10 -8.72
CA LEU A 134 1.38 -13.07 -7.70
C LEU A 134 2.67 -12.55 -7.06
N ASP A 135 3.74 -13.33 -7.02
CA ASP A 135 5.05 -12.87 -6.53
C ASP A 135 5.81 -11.93 -7.50
N THR A 136 5.32 -11.76 -8.74
CA THR A 136 5.97 -10.94 -9.79
C THR A 136 5.38 -9.53 -9.95
N VAL A 137 4.31 -9.20 -9.21
CA VAL A 137 3.60 -7.93 -9.34
C VAL A 137 4.40 -6.76 -8.76
N ALA A 138 4.23 -5.54 -9.28
CA ALA A 138 5.07 -4.41 -8.88
C ALA A 138 4.80 -3.93 -7.44
N PHE A 139 3.57 -4.02 -6.96
CA PHE A 139 3.16 -3.42 -5.68
C PHE A 139 2.79 -4.46 -4.62
N ILE A 140 2.85 -4.08 -3.34
CA ILE A 140 2.44 -4.95 -2.21
C ILE A 140 0.95 -5.29 -2.31
N SER A 141 0.12 -4.30 -2.63
CA SER A 141 -1.29 -4.52 -2.94
C SER A 141 -1.56 -4.13 -4.39
N ASN A 142 -2.42 -4.90 -5.05
CA ASN A 142 -2.83 -4.63 -6.43
C ASN A 142 -4.34 -4.81 -6.53
N LEU A 143 -4.92 -4.13 -7.52
CA LEU A 143 -6.32 -4.26 -7.86
C LEU A 143 -6.42 -4.68 -9.33
N TYR A 144 -7.28 -5.65 -9.60
CA TYR A 144 -7.59 -6.08 -10.96
C TYR A 144 -9.07 -5.94 -11.24
N PHE A 145 -9.42 -5.38 -12.39
CA PHE A 145 -10.78 -5.46 -12.91
C PHE A 145 -10.91 -6.60 -13.90
N PHE A 146 -12.04 -7.30 -13.81
CA PHE A 146 -12.35 -8.39 -14.71
C PHE A 146 -13.80 -8.38 -15.15
N ASN A 147 -13.99 -8.71 -16.43
CA ASN A 147 -15.27 -8.95 -17.08
C ASN A 147 -15.04 -10.13 -18.04
N PRO A 148 -15.81 -11.23 -17.98
CA PRO A 148 -15.59 -12.42 -18.82
C PRO A 148 -15.57 -12.16 -20.33
N GLN A 149 -16.07 -11.01 -20.79
CA GLN A 149 -16.07 -10.63 -22.21
C GLN A 149 -14.76 -9.99 -22.69
N LYS A 150 -13.80 -9.71 -21.79
CA LYS A 150 -12.51 -9.09 -22.15
C LYS A 150 -11.38 -9.44 -21.19
N GLN A 151 -10.16 -9.03 -21.56
CA GLN A 151 -8.97 -9.28 -20.74
C GLN A 151 -9.03 -8.50 -19.43
N SER A 152 -8.58 -9.13 -18.34
CA SER A 152 -8.45 -8.42 -17.06
C SER A 152 -7.45 -7.28 -17.15
N HIS A 153 -7.62 -6.32 -16.27
CA HIS A 153 -6.87 -5.07 -16.25
C HIS A 153 -6.26 -4.84 -14.88
N ASN A 154 -4.95 -4.57 -14.82
CA ASN A 154 -4.30 -4.11 -13.59
C ASN A 154 -4.59 -2.62 -13.41
N VAL A 155 -5.20 -2.28 -12.28
CA VAL A 155 -5.78 -0.96 -12.03
C VAL A 155 -4.76 -0.05 -11.37
N ASP A 156 -4.61 1.15 -11.93
CA ASP A 156 -3.99 2.25 -11.20
C ASP A 156 -4.96 2.72 -10.11
N MET A 157 -4.63 2.40 -8.86
CA MET A 157 -5.47 2.75 -7.70
C MET A 157 -5.45 4.25 -7.39
N LEU A 158 -4.53 5.04 -7.96
CA LEU A 158 -4.50 6.50 -7.83
C LEU A 158 -5.73 7.16 -8.48
N ASP A 159 -6.25 6.54 -9.55
CA ASP A 159 -7.41 7.03 -10.29
C ASP A 159 -8.41 5.89 -10.58
N VAL A 160 -8.76 5.16 -9.52
CA VAL A 160 -9.67 4.02 -9.56
C VAL A 160 -11.02 4.34 -10.23
N GLU A 161 -11.50 5.59 -10.11
CA GLU A 161 -12.78 6.00 -10.70
C GLU A 161 -12.66 6.12 -12.23
N ALA A 162 -11.62 6.78 -12.75
CA ALA A 162 -11.40 6.83 -14.19
C ALA A 162 -11.13 5.45 -14.77
N GLU A 163 -10.34 4.63 -14.07
CA GLU A 163 -10.06 3.24 -14.45
C GLU A 163 -11.35 2.40 -14.48
N TYR A 164 -12.25 2.59 -13.51
CA TYR A 164 -13.55 1.90 -13.48
C TYR A 164 -14.42 2.31 -14.66
N LYS A 165 -14.53 3.61 -14.93
CA LYS A 165 -15.28 4.14 -16.07
C LYS A 165 -14.76 3.60 -17.39
N LYS A 166 -13.45 3.64 -17.58
CA LYS A 166 -12.77 3.14 -18.78
C LYS A 166 -12.97 1.63 -18.95
N TYR A 167 -12.85 0.86 -17.87
CA TYR A 167 -12.92 -0.59 -17.96
C TYR A 167 -14.36 -1.12 -17.97
N PHE A 168 -15.30 -0.59 -17.20
CA PHE A 168 -16.67 -1.11 -17.16
C PHE A 168 -17.66 -0.33 -18.03
N GLY A 169 -17.28 0.84 -18.56
CA GLY A 169 -18.16 1.69 -19.37
C GLY A 169 -19.30 2.30 -18.56
N LYS A 170 -19.07 2.58 -17.27
CA LYS A 170 -20.07 3.04 -16.29
C LYS A 170 -19.57 4.26 -15.53
#